data_AF-A0A0M0EDS2-F1
#
_entry.id   AF-A0A0M0EDS2-F1
#
_cell.length_a   1.000
_cell.length_b   1.000
_cell.length_c   1.000
_cell.angle_alpha   90.00
_cell.angle_beta   90.00
_cell.angle_gamma   90.00
#
_symmetry.space_group_name_H-M   'P 1'
#
loop_
_entity.id
_entity.type
_entity.pdbx_description
1 polymer ?
#
loop_
_entity_poly.entity_id
_entity_poly.type
_entity_poly.pdbx_seq_one_letter_code
_entity_poly.pdbx_strand_id
1 'polypeptide(L)'
;MRGDLTDEEWAIIGGLLPPERGRWSRPAQDNRLFLNGMLYVLRVGCPWRDMHERYGKWNSVYVRFRRWAEQGVWDALLETLVELGLTDDWQHMIDSTVVRAHSQAAGAKGGLTRKVLVEAAAALRARSMPALTVRAALSAST
;
A
#
# COMPACT_ATOMS: atom_id res chain seq x y z
N MET A 1 1.15 16.72 -0.16
CA MET A 1 -0.28 17.02 -0.45
C MET A 1 -1.11 16.41 0.67
N ARG A 2 -2.36 16.83 0.91
CA ARG A 2 -3.20 16.17 1.93
C ARG A 2 -3.37 14.69 1.55
N GLY A 3 -2.77 13.80 2.35
CA GLY A 3 -2.87 12.35 2.23
C GLY A 3 -1.86 11.64 1.29
N ASP A 4 -0.71 12.23 0.99
CA ASP A 4 0.45 11.40 0.65
C ASP A 4 0.97 10.72 1.92
N LEU A 5 1.62 9.57 1.78
CA LEU A 5 2.26 8.90 2.92
C LEU A 5 3.39 9.74 3.50
N THR A 6 3.41 9.92 4.81
CA THR A 6 4.54 10.49 5.55
C THR A 6 5.75 9.56 5.48
N ASP A 7 6.94 10.05 5.87
CA ASP A 7 8.13 9.22 5.92
C ASP A 7 8.01 8.09 6.95
N GLU A 8 7.30 8.35 8.05
CA GLU A 8 7.06 7.39 9.13
C GLU A 8 6.09 6.29 8.68
N GLU A 9 4.99 6.67 8.01
CA GLU A 9 4.07 5.72 7.37
C GLU A 9 4.82 4.88 6.34
N TRP A 10 5.62 5.53 5.50
CA TRP A 10 6.40 4.84 4.47
C TRP A 10 7.43 3.87 5.05
N ALA A 11 8.04 4.18 6.19
CA ALA A 11 8.99 3.28 6.84
C ALA A 11 8.35 1.94 7.25
N ILE A 12 7.06 1.97 7.59
CA ILE A 12 6.28 0.78 7.94
C ILE A 12 5.82 0.06 6.66
N ILE A 13 5.14 0.80 5.79
CA ILE A 13 4.47 0.24 4.60
C ILE A 13 5.45 -0.20 3.54
N GLY A 14 6.53 0.56 3.32
CA GLY A 14 7.54 0.27 2.31
C GLY A 14 8.22 -1.09 2.54
N GLY A 15 8.38 -1.51 3.80
CA GLY A 15 8.91 -2.83 4.15
C GLY A 15 7.95 -4.00 3.86
N LEU A 16 6.65 -3.71 3.69
CA LEU A 16 5.60 -4.67 3.37
C LEU A 16 5.33 -4.78 1.87
N LEU A 17 5.96 -3.96 1.05
CA LEU A 17 5.78 -4.03 -0.39
C LEU A 17 6.79 -5.01 -0.99
N PRO A 18 6.38 -5.82 -1.98
CA PRO A 18 7.31 -6.70 -2.65
C PRO A 18 8.45 -5.86 -3.25
N PRO A 19 9.71 -6.26 -3.06
CA PRO A 19 10.84 -5.52 -3.60
C PRO A 19 10.70 -5.42 -5.12
N GLU A 20 10.71 -4.19 -5.64
CA GLU A 20 10.67 -4.02 -7.09
C GLU A 20 12.04 -4.42 -7.65
N ARG A 21 12.09 -5.58 -8.30
CA ARG A 21 13.24 -5.93 -9.14
C ARG A 21 13.03 -5.24 -10.48
N GLY A 22 13.87 -4.24 -10.75
CA GLY A 22 13.97 -3.67 -12.09
C GLY A 22 14.19 -4.79 -13.12
N ARG A 23 13.55 -4.68 -14.29
CA ARG A 23 13.76 -5.64 -15.39
C ARG A 23 14.75 -5.01 -16.35
N TRP A 24 15.97 -5.54 -16.43
CA TRP A 24 16.99 -5.23 -17.45
C TRP A 24 17.12 -3.73 -17.80
N SER A 25 16.29 -3.21 -18.72
CA SER A 25 16.24 -1.80 -19.15
C SER A 25 15.25 -0.89 -18.41
N ARG A 26 14.53 -1.38 -17.39
CA ARG A 26 13.60 -0.58 -16.57
C ARG A 26 14.03 -0.64 -15.11
N PRO A 27 14.62 0.45 -14.57
CA PRO A 27 14.96 0.52 -13.15
C PRO A 27 13.72 0.34 -12.28
N ALA A 28 13.92 -0.14 -11.06
CA ALA A 28 12.88 -0.14 -10.04
C ALA A 28 12.36 1.30 -9.91
N GLN A 29 11.06 1.48 -10.09
CA GLN A 29 10.46 2.81 -9.94
C GLN A 29 10.04 3.00 -8.48
N ASP A 30 9.83 4.24 -8.09
CA ASP A 30 9.54 4.54 -6.70
C ASP A 30 8.17 3.98 -6.28
N ASN A 31 8.17 2.85 -5.55
CA ASN A 31 6.97 2.22 -5.02
C ASN A 31 6.15 3.20 -4.17
N ARG A 32 6.78 4.18 -3.51
CA ARG A 32 6.09 5.20 -2.73
C ARG A 32 5.28 6.11 -3.62
N LEU A 33 5.86 6.57 -4.73
CA LEU A 33 5.20 7.43 -5.69
C LEU A 33 3.97 6.72 -6.30
N PHE A 34 4.14 5.45 -6.67
CA PHE A 34 3.06 4.62 -7.19
C PHE A 34 1.94 4.43 -6.17
N LEU A 35 2.31 4.07 -4.93
CA LEU A 35 1.34 3.88 -3.86
C LEU A 35 0.60 5.18 -3.59
N ASN A 36 1.29 6.32 -3.47
CA ASN A 36 0.64 7.62 -3.29
C ASN A 36 -0.34 7.95 -4.44
N GLY A 37 0.00 7.62 -5.69
CA GLY A 37 -0.91 7.79 -6.82
C GLY A 37 -2.16 6.91 -6.73
N MET A 38 -2.00 5.66 -6.31
CA MET A 38 -3.13 4.76 -6.06
C MET A 38 -4.01 5.29 -4.92
N LEU A 39 -3.40 5.68 -3.80
CA LEU A 39 -4.11 6.24 -2.64
C LEU A 39 -4.87 7.52 -3.01
N TYR A 40 -4.29 8.38 -3.85
CA TYR A 40 -4.98 9.57 -4.35
C TYR A 40 -6.27 9.19 -5.09
N VAL A 41 -6.19 8.27 -6.05
CA VAL A 41 -7.35 7.84 -6.85
C VAL A 41 -8.42 7.21 -5.95
N LEU A 42 -8.01 6.35 -5.03
CA LEU A 42 -8.93 5.64 -4.12
C LEU A 42 -9.59 6.59 -3.11
N ARG A 43 -8.87 7.58 -2.60
CA ARG A 43 -9.40 8.54 -1.63
C ARG A 43 -10.32 9.58 -2.27
N VAL A 44 -9.91 10.11 -3.43
CA VAL A 44 -10.67 11.14 -4.14
C VAL A 44 -11.86 10.52 -4.89
N GLY A 45 -11.80 9.23 -5.21
CA GLY A 45 -12.82 8.55 -5.99
C GLY A 45 -12.87 9.02 -7.45
N CYS A 46 -11.76 9.55 -7.98
CA CYS A 46 -11.70 10.03 -9.36
C CYS A 46 -11.42 8.88 -10.34
N PRO A 47 -11.77 9.03 -11.63
CA PRO A 47 -11.27 8.14 -12.67
C PRO A 47 -9.74 8.12 -12.68
N TRP A 48 -9.12 6.96 -12.96
CA TRP A 48 -7.66 6.84 -13.07
C TRP A 48 -7.05 7.86 -14.05
N ARG A 49 -7.75 8.16 -15.14
CA ARG A 49 -7.31 9.14 -16.16
C ARG A 49 -7.18 10.57 -15.62
N ASP A 50 -7.89 10.87 -14.54
CA ASP A 50 -7.92 12.20 -13.91
C ASP A 50 -6.97 12.28 -12.70
N MET A 51 -6.17 11.23 -12.48
CA MET A 51 -5.12 11.22 -11.45
C MET A 51 -4.10 12.34 -11.71
N HIS A 52 -3.69 13.03 -10.64
CA HIS A 52 -2.73 14.11 -10.74
C HIS A 52 -1.39 13.66 -11.34
N GLU A 53 -0.86 14.42 -12.31
CA GLU A 53 0.31 14.05 -13.12
C GLU A 53 1.62 13.83 -12.32
N ARG A 54 1.74 14.46 -11.15
CA ARG A 54 2.88 14.29 -10.22
C ARG A 54 3.13 12.84 -9.82
N TYR A 55 2.12 11.98 -9.84
CA TYR A 55 2.26 10.56 -9.51
C TYR A 55 2.72 9.72 -10.72
N GLY A 56 2.98 10.37 -11.85
CA GLY A 56 3.36 9.74 -13.10
C GLY A 56 2.18 9.40 -13.99
N LYS A 57 2.42 8.54 -14.98
CA LYS A 57 1.41 8.17 -15.98
C LYS A 57 0.34 7.29 -15.35
N TRP A 58 -0.92 7.70 -15.41
CA TRP A 58 -2.06 6.97 -14.84
C TRP A 58 -2.10 5.49 -15.25
N ASN A 59 -1.77 5.18 -16.51
CA ASN A 59 -1.79 3.81 -17.01
C ASN A 59 -0.75 2.93 -16.31
N SER A 60 0.43 3.49 -16.01
CA SER A 60 1.46 2.78 -15.25
C SER A 60 1.02 2.51 -13.81
N VAL A 61 0.36 3.48 -13.19
CA VAL A 61 -0.17 3.35 -11.82
C VAL A 61 -1.27 2.30 -11.77
N TYR A 62 -2.23 2.36 -12.70
CA TYR A 62 -3.32 1.39 -12.78
C TYR A 62 -2.82 -0.04 -13.05
N VAL A 63 -1.89 -0.23 -13.98
CA VAL A 63 -1.30 -1.56 -14.26
C VAL A 63 -0.61 -2.13 -13.02
N ARG A 64 0.09 -1.29 -12.25
CA ARG A 64 0.73 -1.73 -11.00
C ARG A 64 -0.32 -2.07 -9.92
N PHE A 65 -1.35 -1.25 -9.79
CA PHE A 65 -2.47 -1.52 -8.88
C PHE A 65 -3.10 -2.89 -9.17
N ARG A 66 -3.42 -3.15 -10.44
CA ARG A 66 -3.95 -4.43 -10.92
C ARG A 66 -3.02 -5.60 -10.62
N ARG A 67 -1.74 -5.47 -10.94
CA ARG A 67 -0.73 -6.52 -10.65
C ARG A 67 -0.65 -6.82 -9.15
N TRP A 68 -0.66 -5.80 -8.30
CA TRP A 68 -0.62 -5.99 -6.84
C TRP A 68 -1.89 -6.66 -6.31
N ALA A 69 -3.06 -6.36 -6.89
CA ALA A 69 -4.30 -7.06 -6.58
C ALA A 69 -4.23 -8.54 -6.97
N GLU A 70 -3.79 -8.84 -8.19
CA GLU A 70 -3.63 -10.22 -8.68
C GLU A 70 -2.61 -11.03 -7.84
N GLN A 71 -1.59 -10.35 -7.31
CA GLN A 71 -0.57 -10.92 -6.44
C GLN A 71 -0.97 -10.99 -4.96
N GLY A 72 -2.16 -10.50 -4.58
CA GLY A 72 -2.64 -10.48 -3.20
C GLY A 72 -1.86 -9.54 -2.28
N VAL A 73 -1.10 -8.58 -2.84
CA VAL A 73 -0.32 -7.60 -2.06
C VAL A 73 -1.24 -6.75 -1.21
N TRP A 74 -2.34 -6.27 -1.78
CA TRP A 74 -3.32 -5.45 -1.07
C TRP A 74 -3.97 -6.17 0.11
N ASP A 75 -4.29 -7.46 -0.05
CA ASP A 75 -4.88 -8.25 1.02
C ASP A 75 -3.89 -8.43 2.17
N ALA A 76 -2.63 -8.77 1.86
CA ALA A 76 -1.57 -8.91 2.87
C ALA A 76 -1.29 -7.60 3.61
N LEU A 77 -1.29 -6.49 2.88
CA LEU A 77 -1.08 -5.14 3.38
C LEU A 77 -2.21 -4.71 4.33
N LEU A 78 -3.48 -4.91 3.94
CA LEU A 78 -4.64 -4.62 4.77
C LEU A 78 -4.65 -5.50 6.03
N GLU A 79 -4.43 -6.81 5.89
CA GLU A 79 -4.36 -7.77 6.99
C GLU A 79 -3.28 -7.38 8.01
N THR A 80 -2.08 -7.02 7.52
CA THR A 80 -0.99 -6.53 8.38
C THR A 80 -1.37 -5.28 9.17
N LEU A 81 -2.04 -4.32 8.53
CA LEU A 81 -2.39 -3.08 9.21
C LEU A 81 -3.49 -3.27 10.24
N VAL A 82 -4.40 -4.23 10.02
CA VAL A 82 -5.35 -4.68 11.04
C VAL A 82 -4.58 -5.22 12.25
N GLU A 83 -3.60 -6.09 12.02
CA GLU A 83 -2.81 -6.70 13.11
C GLU A 83 -1.97 -5.68 13.88
N LEU A 84 -1.47 -4.64 13.21
CA LEU A 84 -0.73 -3.54 13.83
C LEU A 84 -1.64 -2.49 14.50
N GLY A 85 -2.97 -2.61 14.36
CA GLY A 85 -3.93 -1.65 14.91
C GLY A 85 -3.91 -0.29 14.22
N LEU A 86 -3.45 -0.24 12.96
CA LEU A 86 -3.32 0.99 12.15
C LEU A 86 -4.46 1.14 11.15
N THR A 87 -5.51 0.32 11.31
CA THR A 87 -6.61 0.25 10.35
C THR A 87 -7.49 1.49 10.30
N ASP A 88 -7.73 2.17 11.42
CA ASP A 88 -8.63 3.34 11.39
C ASP A 88 -8.04 4.44 10.50
N ASP A 89 -6.75 4.76 10.70
CA ASP A 89 -6.06 5.79 9.92
C ASP A 89 -5.99 5.43 8.42
N TRP A 90 -5.78 4.15 8.09
CA TRP A 90 -5.57 3.71 6.71
C TRP A 90 -6.85 3.30 5.96
N GLN A 91 -7.86 2.77 6.65
CA GLN A 91 -9.17 2.47 6.05
C GLN A 91 -9.93 3.75 5.69
N HIS A 92 -9.72 4.85 6.41
CA HIS A 92 -10.23 6.16 6.00
C HIS A 92 -9.50 6.69 4.76
N MET A 93 -8.23 6.32 4.55
CA MET A 93 -7.45 6.71 3.38
C MET A 93 -7.72 5.84 2.14
N ILE A 94 -8.15 4.59 2.35
CA ILE A 94 -8.32 3.57 1.32
C ILE A 94 -9.71 2.96 1.48
N ASP A 95 -10.58 3.15 0.50
CA ASP A 95 -11.83 2.41 0.46
C ASP A 95 -11.53 0.90 0.36
N SER A 96 -11.56 0.24 1.52
CA SER A 96 -11.26 -1.19 1.65
C SER A 96 -12.24 -2.05 0.86
N THR A 97 -13.43 -1.52 0.53
CA THR A 97 -14.40 -2.19 -0.33
C THR A 97 -13.95 -2.14 -1.79
N VAL A 98 -13.42 -1.02 -2.26
CA VAL A 98 -12.85 -0.87 -3.61
C VAL A 98 -11.64 -1.78 -3.77
N VAL A 99 -10.73 -1.80 -2.79
CA VAL A 99 -9.56 -2.68 -2.84
C VAL A 99 -9.95 -4.16 -2.82
N ARG A 100 -10.86 -4.57 -1.93
CA ARG A 100 -11.32 -5.96 -1.89
C ARG A 100 -12.11 -6.36 -3.12
N ALA A 101 -12.99 -5.49 -3.64
CA ALA A 101 -13.72 -5.76 -4.89
C ALA A 101 -12.75 -5.97 -6.06
N HIS A 102 -11.68 -5.18 -6.14
CA HIS A 102 -10.65 -5.36 -7.16
C HIS A 102 -9.81 -6.64 -6.96
N SER A 103 -9.44 -7.00 -5.72
CA SER A 103 -8.74 -8.26 -5.43
C SER A 103 -9.60 -9.48 -5.80
N GLN A 104 -10.87 -9.47 -5.41
CA GLN A 104 -11.83 -10.54 -5.71
C GLN A 104 -12.10 -10.66 -7.22
N ALA A 105 -12.29 -9.54 -7.92
CA ALA A 105 -12.45 -9.52 -9.37
C ALA A 105 -11.19 -9.95 -10.14
N ALA A 106 -10.01 -9.83 -9.52
CA ALA A 106 -8.74 -10.22 -10.11
C ALA A 106 -8.41 -11.72 -9.98
N GLY A 107 -9.10 -12.47 -9.12
CA GLY A 107 -8.86 -13.90 -8.94
C GLY A 107 -7.47 -14.22 -8.35
N ALA A 108 -7.15 -13.60 -7.22
CA ALA A 108 -5.80 -13.58 -6.62
C ALA A 108 -5.12 -14.97 -6.53
N LYS A 109 -4.05 -15.16 -7.31
CA LYS A 109 -3.13 -16.33 -7.27
C LYS A 109 -1.87 -16.00 -6.46
N GLY A 110 -2.02 -15.25 -5.38
CA GLY A 110 -0.93 -14.55 -4.67
C GLY A 110 -0.30 -15.26 -3.47
N GLY A 111 -0.64 -16.53 -3.19
CA GLY A 111 -0.37 -17.17 -1.89
C GLY A 111 1.07 -17.06 -1.36
N LEU A 112 2.09 -17.16 -2.23
CA LEU A 112 3.49 -17.01 -1.82
C LEU A 112 3.85 -15.56 -1.47
N THR A 113 3.43 -14.59 -2.30
CA THR A 113 3.65 -13.17 -2.03
C THR A 113 2.97 -12.79 -0.73
N ARG A 114 1.72 -13.23 -0.52
CA ARG A 114 0.99 -13.02 0.73
C ARG A 114 1.78 -13.52 1.93
N LYS A 115 2.28 -14.75 1.88
CA LYS A 115 3.05 -15.35 2.99
C LYS A 115 4.32 -14.56 3.33
N VAL A 116 5.09 -14.16 2.31
CA VAL A 116 6.32 -13.36 2.49
C VAL A 116 6.01 -12.01 3.13
N LEU A 117 4.93 -11.35 2.70
CA LEU A 117 4.56 -10.04 3.25
C LEU A 117 4.04 -10.13 4.68
N VAL A 118 3.26 -11.18 5.00
CA VAL A 118 2.82 -11.46 6.38
C VAL A 118 4.01 -11.81 7.30
N GLU A 119 4.99 -12.56 6.81
CA GLU A 119 6.21 -12.85 7.58
C GLU A 119 7.06 -11.59 7.81
N ALA A 120 7.20 -10.73 6.79
CA ALA A 120 7.88 -9.44 6.91
C ALA A 120 7.16 -8.52 7.91
N ALA A 121 5.83 -8.51 7.90
CA ALA A 121 4.99 -7.80 8.85
C ALA A 121 5.19 -8.28 10.29
N ALA A 122 5.16 -9.60 10.51
CA ALA A 122 5.39 -10.20 11.82
C ALA A 122 6.78 -9.85 12.37
N ALA A 123 7.80 -9.80 11.51
CA ALA A 123 9.14 -9.36 11.89
C ALA A 123 9.18 -7.86 12.25
N LEU A 124 8.45 -7.01 11.53
CA LEU A 124 8.32 -5.59 11.85
C LEU A 124 7.62 -5.37 13.20
N ARG A 125 6.58 -6.16 13.47
CA ARG A 125 5.86 -6.19 14.77
C ARG A 125 6.81 -6.52 15.92
N ALA A 126 7.63 -7.57 15.77
CA ALA A 126 8.59 -7.98 16.80
C ALA A 126 9.62 -6.89 17.12
N ARG A 127 9.97 -6.04 16.16
CA ARG A 127 10.89 -4.90 16.34
C ARG A 127 10.24 -3.64 16.91
N SER A 128 8.91 -3.49 16.80
CA SER A 128 8.20 -2.23 17.06
C SER A 128 7.43 -2.16 18.38
N MET A 129 7.54 -3.16 19.27
CA MET A 129 7.02 -3.03 20.64
C MET A 129 7.92 -2.07 21.45
N PRO A 130 7.37 -0.94 21.96
CA PRO A 130 6.15 -0.92 22.75
C PRO A 130 4.97 -0.19 22.08
N ALA A 131 3.78 -0.72 22.38
CA ALA A 131 2.44 -0.45 21.84
C ALA A 131 1.96 1.03 21.82
N LEU A 132 2.78 1.98 22.28
CA LEU A 132 2.45 3.41 22.31
C LEU A 132 2.96 4.20 21.09
N THR A 133 3.88 3.66 20.29
CA THR A 133 4.66 4.51 19.38
C THR A 133 4.08 4.64 17.97
N VAL A 134 3.52 3.57 17.38
CA VAL A 134 3.09 3.63 15.97
C VAL A 134 1.82 4.44 15.80
N ARG A 135 0.80 4.20 16.64
CA ARG A 135 -0.39 5.06 16.68
C ARG A 135 -0.04 6.51 17.03
N ALA A 136 0.94 6.75 17.91
CA ALA A 136 1.39 8.11 18.25
C ALA A 136 2.11 8.81 17.10
N ALA A 137 2.92 8.10 16.31
CA ALA A 137 3.55 8.63 15.10
C ALA A 137 2.50 9.06 14.06
N LEU A 138 1.47 8.23 13.84
CA LEU A 138 0.38 8.53 12.90
C LEU A 138 -0.55 9.66 13.39
N SER A 139 -0.86 9.71 14.69
CA SER A 139 -1.76 10.72 15.28
C SER A 139 -1.12 12.06 15.62
N ALA A 140 0.22 12.18 15.55
CA ALA A 140 0.93 13.44 15.77
C ALA A 140 0.84 14.43 14.59
N SER A 141 0.22 14.04 13.46
CA SER A 141 -0.02 14.92 12.31
C SER A 141 -1.43 15.54 12.35
N THR A 142 -1.65 16.52 13.24
CA THR A 142 -2.79 17.48 13.15
C THR A 142 -2.27 18.87 12.88
#